data_AF-A0A5N6RG52-F1
#
_entry.id   AF-A0A5N6RG52-F1
#
_cell.length_a   1.000
_cell.length_b   1.000
_cell.length_c   1.000
_cell.angle_alpha   90.00
_cell.angle_beta   90.00
_cell.angle_gamma   90.00
#
_symmetry.space_group_name_H-M   'P 1'
#
loop_
_entity.id
_entity.type
_entity.pdbx_description
1 polymer ?
#
loop_
_entity_poly.entity_id
_entity_poly.type
_entity_poly.pdbx_seq_one_letter_code
_entity_poly.pdbx_strand_id
1 'polypeptide(L)'
;MTLAKMKKTAQESIVACRYSLEKLNLGPRKKLLVLGLGGLLCHRVYRRDRSRTTFGKPDASYGNFFVYKRPYCEEFMKFCLEKSFTDVLILSNLYWQVDGIWKSALNCIMKGLRSKLLFAWDQEQCTDSGFKALENKRKPIFLKELKKLHNRRIQYSASNTLLIDDNPYKALLNPII
;
A
#
# COMPACT_ATOMS: atom_id res chain seq x y z
N MET A 1 -32.39 -11.65 4.85
CA MET A 1 -32.01 -10.71 3.77
C MET A 1 -31.29 -11.51 2.69
N THR A 2 -31.89 -11.68 1.52
CA THR A 2 -31.45 -12.68 0.50
C THR A 2 -30.17 -12.26 -0.22
N LEU A 3 -29.32 -13.22 -0.57
CA LEU A 3 -28.01 -13.02 -1.24
C LEU A 3 -28.12 -12.15 -2.52
N ALA A 4 -29.24 -12.27 -3.25
CA ALA A 4 -29.53 -11.47 -4.44
C ALA A 4 -29.76 -9.98 -4.12
N LYS A 5 -30.37 -9.66 -2.98
CA LYS A 5 -30.62 -8.29 -2.53
C LYS A 5 -29.30 -7.61 -2.15
N MET A 6 -28.40 -8.31 -1.47
CA MET A 6 -27.05 -7.81 -1.14
C MET A 6 -26.20 -7.55 -2.40
N LYS A 7 -26.25 -8.45 -3.40
CA LYS A 7 -25.56 -8.25 -4.69
C LYS A 7 -26.09 -7.04 -5.46
N LYS A 8 -27.41 -6.84 -5.48
CA LYS A 8 -28.03 -5.68 -6.14
C LYS A 8 -27.64 -4.36 -5.48
N THR A 9 -27.67 -4.30 -4.15
CA THR A 9 -27.26 -3.09 -3.40
C THR A 9 -25.77 -2.79 -3.58
N ALA A 10 -24.89 -3.81 -3.60
CA ALA A 10 -23.47 -3.61 -3.90
C ALA A 10 -23.25 -3.11 -5.33
N GLN A 11 -23.99 -3.64 -6.32
CA GLN A 11 -23.92 -3.21 -7.71
C GLN A 11 -24.37 -1.74 -7.86
N GLU A 12 -25.48 -1.35 -7.24
CA GLU A 12 -25.99 0.02 -7.23
C GLU A 12 -25.02 0.99 -6.54
N SER A 13 -24.39 0.56 -5.44
CA SER A 13 -23.35 1.33 -4.73
C SER A 13 -22.11 1.58 -5.62
N ILE A 14 -21.68 0.55 -6.36
CA ILE A 14 -20.54 0.63 -7.28
C ILE A 14 -20.85 1.57 -8.47
N VAL A 15 -22.06 1.50 -9.02
CA VAL A 15 -22.51 2.37 -10.12
C VAL A 15 -22.61 3.82 -9.67
N ALA A 16 -23.17 4.08 -8.48
CA ALA A 16 -23.23 5.42 -7.90
C ALA A 16 -21.82 6.01 -7.66
N CYS A 17 -20.89 5.19 -7.16
CA CYS A 17 -19.51 5.60 -6.97
C CYS A 17 -18.82 5.94 -8.31
N ARG A 18 -19.04 5.13 -9.36
CA ARG A 18 -18.54 5.41 -10.72
C ARG A 18 -19.05 6.73 -11.26
N TYR A 19 -20.35 7.01 -11.14
CA TYR A 19 -20.95 8.27 -11.61
C TYR A 19 -20.44 9.50 -10.86
N SER A 20 -20.12 9.35 -9.56
CA SER A 20 -19.52 10.42 -8.74
C SER A 20 -18.07 10.72 -9.12
N LEU A 21 -17.31 9.73 -9.61
CA LEU A 21 -15.90 9.90 -10.01
C LEU A 21 -15.76 10.63 -11.34
N GLU A 22 -16.70 10.43 -12.26
CA GLU A 22 -16.74 11.14 -13.55
C GLU A 22 -17.00 12.64 -13.38
N LYS A 23 -17.58 13.06 -12.24
CA LYS A 23 -17.75 14.47 -11.85
C LYS A 23 -16.56 15.06 -11.11
N LEU A 24 -15.55 14.27 -10.74
CA LEU A 24 -14.31 14.80 -10.16
C LEU A 24 -13.48 15.45 -11.27
N ASN A 25 -13.67 16.76 -11.46
CA ASN A 25 -12.79 17.59 -12.29
C ASN A 25 -11.40 17.69 -11.63
N LEU A 26 -10.60 16.62 -11.75
CA LEU A 26 -9.26 16.50 -11.15
C LEU A 26 -8.19 17.36 -11.83
N GLY A 27 -8.56 18.15 -12.84
CA GLY A 27 -7.64 18.94 -13.65
C GLY A 27 -6.65 18.05 -14.44
N PRO A 28 -5.72 18.64 -15.20
CA PRO A 28 -4.77 17.90 -16.04
C PRO A 28 -3.64 17.19 -15.25
N ARG A 29 -3.57 17.34 -13.92
CA ARG A 29 -2.45 16.83 -13.10
C ARG A 29 -2.84 15.59 -12.31
N LYS A 30 -2.21 14.47 -12.65
CA LYS A 30 -2.28 13.23 -11.87
C LYS A 30 -1.86 13.46 -10.42
N LYS A 31 -2.50 12.75 -9.50
CA LYS A 31 -2.11 12.67 -8.08
C LYS A 31 -1.18 11.47 -7.86
N LEU A 32 -0.34 11.51 -6.85
CA LEU A 32 0.47 10.37 -6.41
C LEU A 32 -0.14 9.77 -5.15
N LEU A 33 -0.45 8.48 -5.19
CA LEU A 33 -0.87 7.71 -4.03
C LEU A 33 0.27 6.79 -3.58
N VAL A 34 0.75 7.02 -2.38
CA VAL A 34 1.87 6.29 -1.77
C VAL A 34 1.32 5.38 -0.68
N LEU A 35 1.40 4.07 -0.86
CA LEU A 35 0.73 3.09 0.01
C LEU A 35 1.74 2.20 0.74
N GLY A 36 1.57 2.04 2.05
CA GLY A 36 2.26 1.01 2.82
C GLY A 36 1.85 -0.40 2.36
N LEU A 37 2.83 -1.29 2.16
CA LEU A 37 2.54 -2.69 1.80
C LEU A 37 2.05 -3.48 3.01
N GLY A 38 2.88 -3.55 4.05
CA GLY A 38 2.56 -4.27 5.29
C GLY A 38 1.64 -3.45 6.19
N GLY A 39 0.66 -4.11 6.81
CA GLY A 39 -0.31 -3.51 7.72
C GLY A 39 -1.47 -2.79 7.02
N LEU A 40 -1.23 -2.22 5.83
CA LEU A 40 -2.27 -1.57 5.04
C LEU A 40 -2.84 -2.47 3.93
N LEU A 41 -2.02 -3.03 3.03
CA LEU A 41 -2.49 -3.86 1.90
C LEU A 41 -2.46 -5.36 2.21
N CYS A 42 -1.50 -5.82 3.00
CA CYS A 42 -1.45 -7.18 3.51
C CYS A 42 -0.94 -7.23 4.94
N HIS A 43 -1.29 -8.31 5.64
CA HIS A 43 -0.70 -8.66 6.91
C HIS A 43 0.33 -9.77 6.72
N ARG A 44 1.49 -9.62 7.36
CA ARG A 44 2.59 -10.60 7.27
C ARG A 44 2.80 -11.22 8.63
N VAL A 45 2.89 -12.55 8.66
CA VAL A 45 3.03 -13.32 9.89
C VAL A 45 4.26 -14.21 9.77
N TYR A 46 5.13 -14.18 10.77
CA TYR A 46 6.24 -15.12 10.82
C TYR A 46 5.71 -16.54 11.08
N ARG A 47 6.29 -17.56 10.46
CA ARG A 47 5.78 -18.93 10.44
C ARG A 47 5.56 -19.51 11.85
N ARG A 48 6.47 -19.21 12.78
CA ARG A 48 6.37 -19.60 14.20
C ARG A 48 5.19 -18.96 14.94
N ASP A 49 4.73 -17.80 14.47
CA ASP A 49 3.67 -17.01 15.08
C ASP A 49 2.30 -17.30 14.43
N ARG A 50 2.23 -18.21 13.45
CA ARG A 50 0.97 -18.58 12.77
C ARG A 50 -0.10 -19.04 13.75
N SER A 51 0.25 -19.85 14.74
CA SER A 51 -0.69 -20.34 15.76
C SER A 51 -1.28 -19.24 16.64
N ARG A 52 -0.65 -18.06 16.68
CA ARG A 52 -1.12 -16.88 17.43
C ARG A 52 -2.11 -16.04 16.64
N THR A 53 -2.43 -16.42 15.40
CA THR A 53 -3.34 -15.69 14.54
C THR A 53 -4.59 -16.51 14.26
N THR A 54 -5.73 -15.83 14.12
CA THR A 54 -7.01 -16.44 13.72
C THR A 54 -7.18 -16.45 12.20
N PHE A 55 -6.16 -16.05 11.44
CA PHE A 55 -6.22 -16.03 9.99
C PHE A 55 -6.32 -17.45 9.42
N GLY A 56 -7.10 -17.58 8.35
CA GLY A 56 -7.28 -18.84 7.64
C GLY A 56 -6.05 -19.26 6.83
N LYS A 57 -6.29 -19.79 5.62
CA LYS A 57 -5.21 -20.15 4.70
C LYS A 57 -4.49 -18.88 4.21
N PRO A 58 -3.14 -18.84 4.20
CA PRO A 58 -2.41 -17.70 3.65
C PRO A 58 -2.57 -17.61 2.13
N ASP A 59 -2.57 -16.39 1.59
CA ASP A 59 -2.66 -16.11 0.15
C ASP A 59 -1.31 -16.33 -0.55
N ALA A 60 -0.21 -16.11 0.17
CA ALA A 60 1.13 -16.42 -0.29
C ALA A 60 2.06 -16.78 0.88
N SER A 61 3.17 -17.42 0.56
CA SER A 61 4.24 -17.72 1.51
C SER A 61 5.59 -17.48 0.86
N TYR A 62 6.56 -17.00 1.65
CA TYR A 62 7.94 -16.90 1.20
C TYR A 62 8.88 -17.02 2.40
N GLY A 63 9.86 -17.93 2.32
CA GLY A 63 10.75 -18.23 3.43
C GLY A 63 9.97 -18.59 4.70
N ASN A 64 10.30 -17.90 5.80
CA ASN A 64 9.66 -18.08 7.11
C ASN A 64 8.43 -17.18 7.33
N PHE A 65 7.80 -16.69 6.27
CA PHE A 65 6.66 -15.79 6.40
C PHE A 65 5.46 -16.21 5.57
N PHE A 66 4.28 -15.97 6.16
CA PHE A 66 2.98 -16.04 5.50
C PHE A 66 2.48 -14.62 5.21
N VAL A 67 1.80 -14.48 4.07
CA VAL A 67 1.17 -13.24 3.63
C VAL A 67 -0.33 -13.47 3.53
N TYR A 68 -1.08 -12.58 4.17
CA TYR A 68 -2.54 -12.54 4.16
C TYR A 68 -2.97 -11.22 3.54
N LYS A 69 -3.69 -11.27 2.42
CA LYS A 69 -4.25 -10.09 1.78
C LYS A 69 -5.27 -9.44 2.71
N ARG A 70 -5.31 -8.11 2.72
CA ARG A 70 -6.41 -7.41 3.36
C ARG A 70 -7.68 -7.63 2.53
N PRO A 71 -8.84 -7.89 3.14
CA PRO A 71 -10.10 -7.95 2.40
C PRO A 71 -10.27 -6.73 1.48
N TYR A 72 -10.71 -6.98 0.26
CA TYR A 72 -10.91 -5.98 -0.79
C TYR A 72 -9.65 -5.26 -1.30
N CYS A 73 -8.44 -5.73 -0.96
CA CYS A 73 -7.21 -5.03 -1.38
C CYS A 73 -7.00 -5.07 -2.90
N GLU A 74 -7.42 -6.14 -3.60
CA GLU A 74 -7.25 -6.23 -5.05
C GLU A 74 -8.19 -5.26 -5.76
N GLU A 75 -9.45 -5.18 -5.33
CA GLU A 75 -10.44 -4.24 -5.84
C GLU A 75 -10.02 -2.80 -5.54
N PHE A 76 -9.51 -2.52 -4.35
CA PHE A 76 -8.93 -1.23 -3.99
C PHE A 76 -7.75 -0.87 -4.89
N MET A 77 -6.82 -1.78 -5.11
CA MET A 77 -5.68 -1.53 -6.00
C MET A 77 -6.12 -1.33 -7.45
N LYS A 78 -7.09 -2.13 -7.93
CA LYS A 78 -7.68 -1.94 -9.26
C LYS A 78 -8.28 -0.55 -9.35
N PHE A 79 -9.08 -0.14 -8.37
CA PHE A 79 -9.69 1.18 -8.30
C PHE A 79 -8.65 2.31 -8.34
N CYS A 80 -7.61 2.26 -7.51
CA CYS A 80 -6.56 3.28 -7.49
C CYS A 80 -5.78 3.39 -8.81
N LEU A 81 -5.76 2.31 -9.59
CA LEU A 81 -5.09 2.20 -10.89
C LEU A 81 -6.07 2.27 -12.08
N GLU A 82 -7.38 2.37 -11.82
CA GLU A 82 -8.45 2.41 -12.81
C GLU A 82 -8.74 3.87 -13.13
N LYS A 83 -8.43 4.25 -14.37
CA LYS A 83 -8.48 5.61 -14.93
C LYS A 83 -7.42 6.52 -14.31
N SER A 84 -6.67 7.17 -15.19
CA SER A 84 -5.39 7.85 -15.05
C SER A 84 -5.31 9.02 -14.05
N PHE A 85 -6.14 9.03 -13.01
CA PHE A 85 -6.25 10.02 -11.95
C PHE A 85 -5.08 9.97 -10.96
N THR A 86 -4.57 8.77 -10.72
CA THR A 86 -3.50 8.52 -9.74
C THR A 86 -2.41 7.65 -10.32
N ASP A 87 -1.17 8.05 -10.09
CA ASP A 87 -0.04 7.13 -10.15
C ASP A 87 0.16 6.56 -8.75
N VAL A 88 0.45 5.26 -8.66
CA VAL A 88 0.59 4.56 -7.38
C VAL A 88 2.04 4.17 -7.14
N LEU A 89 2.48 4.35 -5.90
CA LEU A 89 3.77 3.94 -5.39
C LEU A 89 3.54 3.04 -4.17
N ILE A 90 4.16 1.85 -4.16
CA ILE A 90 4.08 0.94 -3.01
C ILE A 90 5.36 1.02 -2.19
N LEU A 91 5.20 1.27 -0.89
CA LEU A 91 6.27 1.34 0.09
C LEU A 91 6.41 0.05 0.89
N SER A 92 7.63 -0.41 1.11
CA SER A 92 7.91 -1.48 2.06
C SER A 92 9.10 -1.16 2.94
N ASN A 93 9.03 -1.65 4.18
CA ASN A 93 10.13 -1.58 5.14
C ASN A 93 11.01 -2.84 5.05
N LEU A 94 11.21 -3.39 3.85
CA LEU A 94 11.98 -4.60 3.61
C LEU A 94 12.90 -4.34 2.43
N TYR A 95 14.08 -4.95 2.42
CA TYR A 95 15.07 -4.75 1.36
C TYR A 95 14.67 -5.52 0.11
N TRP A 96 14.44 -4.83 -1.01
CA TRP A 96 13.96 -5.49 -2.24
C TRP A 96 14.94 -6.51 -2.82
N GLN A 97 16.25 -6.31 -2.62
CA GLN A 97 17.32 -7.17 -3.13
C GLN A 97 17.42 -8.49 -2.35
N VAL A 98 17.17 -8.44 -1.04
CA VAL A 98 17.47 -9.53 -0.12
C VAL A 98 16.19 -10.26 0.32
N ASP A 99 15.07 -9.55 0.38
CA ASP A 99 13.83 -10.04 0.96
C ASP A 99 12.81 -10.41 -0.15
N GLY A 100 12.91 -11.64 -0.70
CA GLY A 100 11.95 -12.12 -1.70
C GLY A 100 10.49 -12.21 -1.19
N ILE A 101 10.27 -12.07 0.12
CA ILE A 101 8.95 -11.89 0.72
C ILE A 101 8.27 -10.61 0.22
N TRP A 102 9.02 -9.53 -0.01
CA TRP A 102 8.46 -8.29 -0.56
C TRP A 102 7.91 -8.54 -1.96
N LYS A 103 8.71 -9.21 -2.81
CA LYS A 103 8.30 -9.59 -4.16
C LYS A 103 7.08 -10.51 -4.13
N SER A 104 7.04 -11.47 -3.21
CA SER A 104 5.90 -12.40 -3.03
C SER A 104 4.63 -11.67 -2.58
N ALA A 105 4.72 -10.79 -1.59
CA ALA A 105 3.58 -9.99 -1.13
C ALA A 105 3.07 -9.05 -2.21
N LEU A 106 3.98 -8.38 -2.93
CA LEU A 106 3.61 -7.52 -4.05
C LEU A 106 3.01 -8.34 -5.21
N ASN A 107 3.54 -9.53 -5.53
CA ASN A 107 2.98 -10.43 -6.56
C ASN A 107 1.54 -10.80 -6.20
N CYS A 108 1.32 -11.10 -4.92
CA CYS A 108 0.05 -11.55 -4.37
C CYS A 108 -1.01 -10.45 -4.48
N ILE A 109 -0.67 -9.20 -4.13
CA ILE A 109 -1.60 -8.06 -4.14
C ILE A 109 -1.78 -7.48 -5.55
N MET A 110 -0.70 -7.37 -6.33
CA MET A 110 -0.67 -6.65 -7.62
C MET A 110 -0.76 -7.59 -8.83
N LYS A 111 -1.41 -8.74 -8.68
CA LYS A 111 -1.51 -9.75 -9.75
C LYS A 111 -2.11 -9.14 -11.01
N GLY A 112 -1.33 -9.07 -12.09
CA GLY A 112 -1.74 -8.46 -13.37
C GLY A 112 -1.77 -6.92 -13.39
N LEU A 113 -1.38 -6.24 -12.31
CA LEU A 113 -1.42 -4.76 -12.20
C LEU A 113 -0.03 -4.13 -12.11
N ARG A 114 1.03 -4.94 -12.10
CA ARG A 114 2.42 -4.48 -11.93
C ARG A 114 2.88 -3.45 -12.95
N SER A 115 2.49 -3.61 -14.21
CA SER A 115 2.86 -2.69 -15.30
C SER A 115 2.24 -1.29 -15.12
N LYS A 116 1.24 -1.15 -14.25
CA LYS A 116 0.59 0.13 -13.93
C LYS A 116 1.19 0.81 -12.70
N LEU A 117 2.07 0.14 -11.96
CA LEU A 117 2.72 0.71 -10.79
C LEU A 117 3.82 1.67 -11.26
N LEU A 118 3.85 2.90 -10.72
CA LEU A 118 4.87 3.87 -11.10
C LEU A 118 6.26 3.35 -10.73
N PHE A 119 6.42 2.94 -9.46
CA PHE A 119 7.55 2.18 -8.97
C PHE A 119 7.30 1.69 -7.53
N ALA A 120 8.24 0.89 -7.04
CA ALA A 120 8.29 0.43 -5.67
C ALA A 120 9.41 1.12 -4.88
N TRP A 121 9.12 1.43 -3.62
CA TRP A 121 10.03 2.08 -2.69
C TRP A 121 10.25 1.16 -1.50
N ASP A 122 11.47 0.70 -1.33
CA ASP A 122 11.87 -0.22 -0.29
C ASP A 122 12.56 0.52 0.87
N GLN A 123 13.20 -0.24 1.76
CA GLN A 123 13.83 0.34 2.95
C GLN A 123 15.06 1.19 2.63
N GLU A 124 15.82 0.88 1.57
CA GLU A 124 17.06 1.61 1.18
C GLU A 124 16.79 3.09 0.90
N GLN A 125 15.59 3.41 0.41
CA GLN A 125 15.23 4.79 0.13
C GLN A 125 14.57 5.49 1.33
N CYS A 126 14.23 4.77 2.39
CA CYS A 126 13.76 5.37 3.63
C CYS A 126 14.88 6.11 4.37
N THR A 127 14.53 7.00 5.29
CA THR A 127 15.51 7.61 6.20
C THR A 127 15.56 6.81 7.48
N ASP A 128 16.75 6.35 7.85
CA ASP A 128 16.99 5.84 9.19
C ASP A 128 16.93 7.01 10.18
N SER A 129 16.02 6.93 11.14
CA SER A 129 15.95 7.96 12.19
C SER A 129 17.09 7.86 13.20
N GLY A 130 17.83 6.75 13.23
CA GLY A 130 18.80 6.41 14.28
C GLY A 130 18.15 5.86 15.56
N PHE A 131 16.81 5.89 15.64
CA PHE A 131 16.04 5.42 16.79
C PHE A 131 15.40 4.05 16.54
N LYS A 132 15.03 3.39 17.63
CA LYS A 132 14.33 2.11 17.61
C LYS A 132 12.94 2.26 18.21
N ALA A 133 12.02 1.40 17.77
CA ALA A 133 10.65 1.41 18.22
C ALA A 133 10.57 1.11 19.74
N LEU A 134 9.69 1.83 20.44
CA LEU A 134 9.56 1.72 21.89
C LEU A 134 9.15 0.30 22.30
N GLU A 135 8.24 -0.31 21.53
CA GLU A 135 7.74 -1.66 21.75
C GLU A 135 8.77 -2.76 21.42
N ASN A 136 9.81 -2.42 20.65
CA ASN A 136 10.82 -3.39 20.21
C ASN A 136 12.18 -2.72 19.99
N LYS A 137 13.07 -2.87 20.98
CA LYS A 137 14.46 -2.36 20.96
C LYS A 137 15.36 -2.95 19.86
N ARG A 138 14.86 -3.84 19.00
CA ARG A 138 15.56 -4.35 17.81
C ARG A 138 14.96 -3.84 16.50
N LYS A 139 13.81 -3.16 16.53
CA LYS A 139 13.11 -2.66 15.36
C LYS A 139 13.55 -1.22 15.08
N PRO A 140 14.37 -0.95 14.06
CA PRO A 140 14.71 0.42 13.66
C PRO A 140 13.47 1.18 13.17
N ILE A 141 13.48 2.49 13.38
CA ILE A 141 12.44 3.39 12.87
C ILE A 141 12.94 4.01 11.56
N PHE A 142 12.25 3.65 10.47
CA PHE A 142 12.46 4.23 9.15
C PHE A 142 11.33 5.19 8.79
N LEU A 143 11.72 6.38 8.31
CA LEU A 143 10.84 7.47 7.91
C LEU A 143 10.74 7.50 6.37
N LYS A 144 9.56 7.82 5.86
CA LYS A 144 9.25 7.81 4.42
C LYS A 144 9.15 9.23 3.90
N GLU A 145 10.29 9.86 3.70
CA GLU A 145 10.40 11.25 3.26
C GLU A 145 10.01 11.43 1.78
N LEU A 146 8.83 11.99 1.54
CA LEU A 146 8.33 12.24 0.19
C LEU A 146 9.18 13.24 -0.58
N LYS A 147 9.90 14.16 0.08
CA LYS A 147 10.84 15.08 -0.62
C LYS A 147 11.92 14.34 -1.42
N LYS A 148 12.28 13.11 -1.04
CA LYS A 148 13.23 12.27 -1.79
C LYS A 148 12.66 11.81 -3.14
N LEU A 149 11.34 11.89 -3.36
CA LEU A 149 10.70 11.63 -4.66
C LEU A 149 11.12 12.65 -5.71
N HIS A 150 11.29 13.93 -5.31
CA HIS A 150 11.69 14.99 -6.23
C HIS A 150 13.07 14.72 -6.85
N ASN A 151 13.99 14.13 -6.08
CA ASN A 151 15.33 13.77 -6.55
C ASN A 151 15.32 12.71 -7.66
N ARG A 152 14.21 11.99 -7.82
CA ARG A 152 14.00 11.00 -8.90
C ARG A 152 13.35 11.59 -10.14
N ARG A 153 13.32 12.93 -10.27
CA ARG A 153 12.68 13.69 -11.38
C ARG A 153 11.19 13.40 -11.54
N ILE A 154 10.53 13.03 -10.44
CA ILE A 154 9.10 12.75 -10.44
C ILE A 154 8.36 14.05 -10.12
N GLN A 155 7.47 14.50 -11.01
CA GLN A 155 6.75 15.78 -10.91
C GLN A 155 5.54 15.70 -9.94
N TYR A 156 5.74 15.21 -8.73
CA TYR A 156 4.76 15.35 -7.65
C TYR A 156 5.33 16.25 -6.56
N SER A 157 4.44 16.94 -5.86
CA SER A 157 4.65 17.82 -4.72
C SER A 157 3.84 17.31 -3.53
N ALA A 158 4.01 17.94 -2.36
CA ALA A 158 3.15 17.67 -1.20
C ALA A 158 1.66 17.89 -1.53
N SER A 159 1.32 18.90 -2.34
CA SER A 159 -0.06 19.26 -2.69
C SER A 159 -0.77 18.30 -3.66
N ASN A 160 -0.05 17.35 -4.25
CA ASN A 160 -0.65 16.31 -5.10
C ASN A 160 -0.21 14.88 -4.73
N THR A 161 0.34 14.69 -3.52
CA THR A 161 0.77 13.38 -3.02
C THR A 161 0.02 13.01 -1.74
N LEU A 162 -0.53 11.80 -1.67
CA LEU A 162 -1.15 11.24 -0.47
C LEU A 162 -0.37 10.01 -0.02
N LEU A 163 0.16 10.04 1.21
CA LEU A 163 0.79 8.90 1.86
C LEU A 163 -0.18 8.25 2.84
N ILE A 164 -0.44 6.96 2.67
CA ILE A 164 -1.24 6.15 3.58
C ILE A 164 -0.38 5.00 4.10
N ASP A 165 -0.26 4.89 5.42
CA ASP A 165 0.53 3.86 6.08
C ASP A 165 -0.10 3.47 7.43
N ASP A 166 0.22 2.26 7.92
CA ASP A 166 -0.32 1.71 9.16
C ASP A 166 0.35 2.27 10.42
N ASN A 167 1.56 2.82 10.28
CA ASN A 167 2.30 3.41 11.39
C ASN A 167 2.48 4.92 11.20
N PRO A 168 2.02 5.77 12.14
CA PRO A 168 2.04 7.23 12.00
C PRO A 168 3.47 7.78 11.91
N TYR A 169 4.42 7.17 12.61
CA TYR A 169 5.80 7.64 12.63
C TYR A 169 6.46 7.66 11.24
N LYS A 170 6.01 6.80 10.31
CA LYS A 170 6.60 6.72 8.96
C LYS A 170 6.35 7.98 8.15
N ALA A 171 5.31 8.73 8.49
CA ALA A 171 4.93 9.96 7.80
C ALA A 171 5.44 11.24 8.48
N LEU A 172 6.21 11.16 9.58
CA LEU A 172 6.60 12.32 10.40
C LEU A 172 7.27 13.46 9.64
N LEU A 173 7.99 13.15 8.56
CA LEU A 173 8.70 14.13 7.75
C LEU A 173 7.91 14.59 6.53
N ASN A 174 6.59 14.38 6.54
CA ASN A 174 5.65 14.81 5.51
C ASN A 174 4.51 15.64 6.14
N PRO A 175 4.82 16.76 6.80
CA PRO A 175 3.78 17.59 7.41
C PRO A 175 2.79 18.09 6.35
N ILE A 176 1.52 18.14 6.72
CA ILE A 176 0.49 18.86 5.97
C ILE A 176 0.82 20.35 6.18
N ILE A 177 1.41 20.99 5.17
CA ILE A 177 1.62 22.44 5.15
C ILE A 177 0.41 23.07 4.47
#